data_AF-A0A4V3ISR9-F1
#
_entry.id   AF-A0A4V3ISR9-F1
#
_cell.length_a   1.000
_cell.length_b   1.000
_cell.length_c   1.000
_cell.angle_alpha   90.00
_cell.angle_beta   90.00
_cell.angle_gamma   90.00
#
_symmetry.space_group_name_H-M   'P 1'
#
loop_
_entity.id
_entity.type
_entity.pdbx_description
1 polymer ?
#
loop_
_entity_poly.entity_id
_entity_poly.type
_entity_poly.pdbx_seq_one_letter_code
_entity_poly.pdbx_strand_id
1 'polypeptide(L)'
;MTDLLTDRCTRLAEPVVALMQRVIESQGNAKVLPLVVSLIGPVRMVAAEGATGIDNADYVKWAQGAPRTLDAMEQAARSGDSAGVWRAFTDQESGLNRLGVACAGIPGW
;
A
#
# COMPACT_ATOMS: atom_id res chain seq x y z
N MET A 1 3.86 25.99 -1.15
CA MET A 1 4.77 24.84 -1.02
C MET A 1 3.97 23.75 -0.33
N THR A 2 3.56 22.71 -1.05
CA THR A 2 2.94 21.54 -0.43
C THR A 2 4.04 20.76 0.26
N ASP A 3 3.80 20.39 1.51
CA ASP A 3 4.68 19.52 2.28
C ASP A 3 4.90 18.18 1.54
N LEU A 4 6.12 17.62 1.61
CA LEU A 4 6.50 16.44 0.82
C LEU A 4 5.69 15.20 1.22
N LEU A 5 5.39 15.04 2.51
CA LEU A 5 4.48 13.98 2.97
C LEU A 5 3.08 14.17 2.37
N THR A 6 2.57 15.40 2.37
CA THR A 6 1.27 15.73 1.76
C THR A 6 1.21 15.36 0.28
N ASP A 7 2.27 15.64 -0.49
CA ASP A 7 2.38 15.21 -1.90
C ASP A 7 2.33 13.67 -2.03
N ARG A 8 3.12 12.95 -1.22
CA ARG A 8 3.16 11.49 -1.25
C ARG A 8 1.82 10.86 -0.92
N CYS A 9 1.19 11.29 0.16
CA CYS A 9 -0.12 10.81 0.58
C CYS A 9 -1.19 11.11 -0.47
N THR A 10 -1.17 12.30 -1.08
CA THR A 10 -2.11 12.67 -2.16
C THR A 10 -1.96 11.72 -3.35
N ARG A 11 -0.73 11.43 -3.79
CA ARG A 11 -0.45 10.51 -4.90
C ARG A 11 -0.76 9.04 -4.57
N LEU A 12 -0.74 8.68 -3.30
CA LEU A 12 -1.03 7.33 -2.82
C LEU A 12 -2.53 7.07 -2.56
N ALA A 13 -3.34 8.10 -2.33
CA ALA A 13 -4.74 7.95 -1.92
C ALA A 13 -5.56 7.07 -2.87
N GLU A 14 -5.64 7.45 -4.16
CA GLU A 14 -6.38 6.69 -5.17
C GLU A 14 -5.88 5.24 -5.35
N PRO A 15 -4.58 4.98 -5.59
CA PRO A 15 -4.12 3.62 -5.81
C PRO A 15 -4.24 2.74 -4.57
N VAL A 16 -4.08 3.29 -3.36
CA VAL A 16 -4.25 2.54 -2.11
C VAL A 16 -5.72 2.18 -1.88
N VAL A 17 -6.65 3.09 -2.12
CA VAL A 17 -8.09 2.80 -2.02
C VAL A 17 -8.50 1.73 -3.04
N ALA A 18 -8.05 1.86 -4.29
CA ALA A 18 -8.35 0.86 -5.32
C ALA A 18 -7.76 -0.52 -4.95
N LEU A 19 -6.52 -0.56 -4.46
CA LEU A 19 -5.87 -1.79 -4.01
C LEU A 19 -6.64 -2.42 -2.85
N MET A 20 -7.02 -1.63 -1.83
CA MET A 20 -7.79 -2.10 -0.68
C MET A 20 -9.12 -2.74 -1.11
N GLN A 21 -9.86 -2.10 -2.02
CA GLN A 21 -11.13 -2.65 -2.52
C GLN A 21 -10.95 -4.03 -3.16
N ARG A 22 -9.92 -4.22 -4.00
CA ARG A 22 -9.65 -5.51 -4.65
C ARG A 22 -9.12 -6.57 -3.70
N VAL A 23 -8.31 -6.16 -2.72
CA VAL A 23 -7.86 -7.06 -1.65
C VAL A 23 -9.05 -7.57 -0.84
N ILE A 24 -9.97 -6.68 -0.43
CA ILE A 24 -11.21 -7.07 0.28
C ILE A 24 -12.06 -8.01 -0.58
N GLU A 25 -12.31 -7.66 -1.84
CA GLU A 25 -13.09 -8.47 -2.77
C GLU A 25 -12.46 -9.86 -3.00
N SER A 26 -11.13 -9.95 -3.05
CA SER A 26 -10.41 -11.21 -3.29
C SER A 26 -10.63 -12.27 -2.20
N GLN A 27 -11.05 -11.85 -0.99
CA GLN A 27 -11.38 -12.78 0.10
C GLN A 27 -12.60 -13.66 -0.22
N GLY A 28 -13.54 -13.16 -1.03
CA GLY A 28 -14.70 -13.91 -1.51
C GLY A 28 -14.65 -14.25 -3.01
N ASN A 29 -13.75 -13.63 -3.76
CA ASN A 29 -13.68 -13.76 -5.22
C ASN A 29 -12.23 -13.77 -5.71
N ALA A 30 -11.57 -14.93 -5.72
CA ALA A 30 -10.18 -15.06 -6.18
C ALA A 30 -9.95 -14.62 -7.64
N LYS A 31 -11.01 -14.46 -8.46
CA LYS A 31 -10.89 -14.01 -9.86
C LYS A 31 -10.37 -12.58 -9.99
N VAL A 32 -10.41 -11.78 -8.92
CA VAL A 32 -9.89 -10.39 -8.94
C VAL A 32 -8.42 -10.28 -8.53
N LEU A 33 -7.75 -11.39 -8.16
CA LEU A 33 -6.32 -11.37 -7.81
C LEU A 33 -5.42 -10.82 -8.93
N PRO A 34 -5.68 -11.04 -10.24
CA PRO A 34 -4.93 -10.36 -11.29
C PRO A 34 -5.04 -8.83 -11.24
N LEU A 35 -6.19 -8.30 -10.78
CA LEU A 35 -6.37 -6.86 -10.58
C LEU A 35 -5.51 -6.35 -9.41
N VAL A 36 -5.39 -7.12 -8.33
CA VAL A 36 -4.48 -6.80 -7.21
C VAL A 36 -3.05 -6.61 -7.73
N VAL A 37 -2.55 -7.50 -8.59
CA VAL A 37 -1.21 -7.38 -9.20
C VAL A 37 -1.07 -6.06 -9.97
N SER A 38 -2.07 -5.68 -10.77
CA SER A 38 -2.03 -4.43 -11.55
C SER A 38 -2.01 -3.16 -10.67
N LEU A 39 -2.65 -3.20 -9.50
CA LEU A 39 -2.79 -2.07 -8.59
C LEU A 39 -1.58 -1.86 -7.65
N ILE A 40 -0.70 -2.87 -7.53
CA ILE A 40 0.56 -2.75 -6.77
C ILE A 40 1.54 -1.78 -7.44
N GLY A 41 1.56 -1.72 -8.77
CA GLY A 41 2.52 -0.90 -9.53
C GLY A 41 2.54 0.58 -9.13
N PRO A 42 1.39 1.29 -9.16
CA PRO A 42 1.32 2.69 -8.73
C PRO A 42 1.77 2.93 -7.29
N VAL A 43 1.43 2.03 -6.35
CA VAL A 43 1.86 2.13 -4.95
C VAL A 43 3.38 1.94 -4.84
N ARG A 44 3.94 0.96 -5.57
CA ARG A 44 5.37 0.68 -5.62
C ARG A 44 6.17 1.87 -6.18
N MET A 45 5.63 2.57 -7.17
CA MET A 45 6.29 3.76 -7.73
C MET A 45 6.51 4.84 -6.67
N VAL A 46 5.50 5.16 -5.86
CA VAL A 46 5.64 6.18 -4.80
C VAL A 46 6.53 5.67 -3.66
N ALA A 47 6.41 4.40 -3.29
CA ALA A 47 7.26 3.79 -2.27
C ALA A 47 8.75 3.81 -2.66
N ALA A 48 9.06 3.64 -3.96
CA ALA A 48 10.43 3.66 -4.48
C ALA A 48 11.10 5.04 -4.37
N GLU A 49 10.33 6.11 -4.20
CA GLU A 49 10.87 7.45 -3.94
C GLU A 49 11.42 7.59 -2.51
N GLY A 50 11.17 6.60 -1.65
CA GLY A 50 11.66 6.54 -0.28
C GLY A 50 11.07 7.62 0.62
N ALA A 51 11.77 7.89 1.73
CA ALA A 51 11.34 8.85 2.74
C ALA A 51 12.33 10.02 2.95
N THR A 52 13.29 10.20 2.04
CA THR A 52 14.25 11.30 2.11
C THR A 52 13.52 12.65 2.08
N GLY A 53 13.71 13.46 3.13
CA GLY A 53 13.04 14.76 3.27
C GLY A 53 11.65 14.70 3.93
N ILE A 54 11.26 13.55 4.51
CA ILE A 54 10.02 13.38 5.28
C ILE A 54 10.38 12.97 6.71
N ASP A 55 9.94 13.77 7.70
CA ASP A 55 10.23 13.54 9.13
C ASP A 55 9.14 12.73 9.86
N ASN A 56 8.06 12.34 9.17
CA ASN A 56 7.01 11.52 9.76
C ASN A 56 7.48 10.08 9.98
N ALA A 57 7.61 9.67 11.25
CA ALA A 57 8.16 8.39 11.64
C ALA A 57 7.35 7.18 11.10
N ASP A 58 6.03 7.30 10.98
CA ASP A 58 5.18 6.23 10.44
C ASP A 58 5.38 6.08 8.93
N TYR A 59 5.49 7.20 8.20
CA TYR A 59 5.80 7.18 6.77
C TYR A 59 7.18 6.57 6.51
N VAL A 60 8.20 6.99 7.27
CA VAL A 60 9.57 6.48 7.15
C VAL A 60 9.60 4.97 7.37
N LYS A 61 8.95 4.47 8.43
CA LYS A 61 8.88 3.04 8.70
C LYS A 61 8.09 2.28 7.65
N TRP A 62 6.97 2.83 7.18
CA TRP A 62 6.21 2.25 6.09
C TRP A 62 7.06 2.16 4.82
N ALA A 63 7.73 3.22 4.41
CA ALA A 63 8.55 3.24 3.19
C ALA A 63 9.70 2.22 3.24
N GLN A 64 10.28 1.98 4.42
CA GLN A 64 11.30 0.94 4.62
C GLN A 64 10.75 -0.49 4.47
N GLY A 65 9.49 -0.72 4.86
CA GLY A 65 8.84 -2.03 4.79
C GLY A 65 8.06 -2.29 3.50
N ALA A 66 7.59 -1.22 2.84
CA ALA A 66 6.67 -1.27 1.71
C ALA A 66 7.13 -2.17 0.55
N PRO A 67 8.41 -2.15 0.11
CA PRO A 67 8.86 -3.05 -0.95
C PRO A 67 8.59 -4.53 -0.63
N ARG A 68 8.93 -4.97 0.59
CA ARG A 68 8.72 -6.34 1.04
C ARG A 68 7.25 -6.71 1.09
N THR A 69 6.41 -5.82 1.62
CA THR A 69 4.96 -6.02 1.70
C THR A 69 4.34 -6.15 0.32
N LEU A 70 4.68 -5.25 -0.60
CA LEU A 70 4.16 -5.23 -1.96
C LEU A 70 4.60 -6.46 -2.75
N ASP A 71 5.84 -6.93 -2.55
CA ASP A 71 6.33 -8.17 -3.15
C ASP A 71 5.58 -9.39 -2.61
N ALA A 72 5.32 -9.45 -1.30
CA ALA A 72 4.55 -10.52 -0.68
C ALA A 72 3.09 -10.54 -1.18
N MET A 73 2.46 -9.37 -1.33
CA MET A 73 1.13 -9.24 -1.93
C MET A 73 1.12 -9.70 -3.38
N GLU A 74 2.10 -9.28 -4.18
CA GLU A 74 2.21 -9.65 -5.59
C GLU A 74 2.41 -11.17 -5.74
N GLN A 75 3.30 -11.76 -4.94
CA GLN A 75 3.56 -13.20 -4.94
C GLN A 75 2.30 -14.00 -4.58
N ALA A 76 1.62 -13.62 -3.50
CA ALA A 76 0.40 -14.29 -3.06
C ALA A 76 -0.72 -14.16 -4.11
N ALA A 77 -0.88 -12.99 -4.73
CA ALA A 77 -1.87 -12.79 -5.77
C ALA A 77 -1.58 -13.64 -7.01
N ARG A 78 -0.31 -13.75 -7.43
CA ARG A 78 0.12 -14.60 -8.54
C ARG A 78 -0.06 -16.09 -8.27
N SER A 79 0.04 -16.53 -7.02
CA SER A 79 -0.19 -17.92 -6.63
C SER A 79 -1.65 -18.27 -6.34
N GLY A 80 -2.59 -17.32 -6.48
CA GLY A 80 -4.00 -17.54 -6.15
C GLY A 80 -4.30 -17.54 -4.64
N ASP A 81 -3.38 -17.07 -3.79
CA ASP A 81 -3.49 -17.08 -2.33
C ASP A 81 -4.11 -15.77 -1.81
N SER A 82 -5.45 -15.67 -1.84
CA SER A 82 -6.17 -14.52 -1.28
C SER A 82 -5.87 -14.29 0.21
N ALA A 83 -5.63 -15.37 0.99
CA ALA A 83 -5.32 -15.25 2.40
C ALA A 83 -3.91 -14.66 2.63
N GLY A 84 -2.96 -15.03 1.78
CA GLY A 84 -1.62 -14.44 1.74
C GLY A 84 -1.65 -12.96 1.36
N VAL A 85 -2.46 -12.58 0.36
CA VAL A 85 -2.66 -11.18 -0.02
C VAL A 85 -3.20 -10.36 1.15
N TRP A 86 -4.26 -10.85 1.80
CA TRP A 86 -4.87 -10.18 2.96
C TRP A 86 -3.86 -10.03 4.10
N ARG A 87 -3.14 -11.11 4.44
CA ARG A 87 -2.13 -11.11 5.51
C ARG A 87 -1.05 -10.08 5.28
N ALA A 88 -0.51 -9.98 4.05
CA ALA A 88 0.51 -9.00 3.71
C ALA A 88 -0.07 -7.57 3.75
N PHE A 89 -1.28 -7.36 3.21
CA PHE A 89 -1.94 -6.06 3.22
C PHE A 89 -2.15 -5.51 4.64
N THR A 90 -2.57 -6.37 5.58
CA THR A 90 -2.86 -6.00 6.98
C THR A 90 -1.66 -6.10 7.92
N ASP A 91 -0.45 -6.29 7.40
CA ASP A 91 0.75 -6.39 8.24
C ASP A 91 0.92 -5.13 9.11
N GLN A 92 1.18 -5.32 10.40
CA GLN A 92 1.18 -4.22 11.38
C GLN A 92 2.46 -3.37 11.33
N GLU A 93 3.54 -3.92 10.78
CA GLU A 93 4.83 -3.23 10.71
C GLU A 93 5.00 -2.46 9.41
N SER A 94 4.52 -3.05 8.32
CA SER A 94 4.84 -2.68 6.94
C SER A 94 3.64 -2.70 5.99
N GLY A 95 2.46 -3.09 6.48
CA GLY A 95 1.20 -3.03 5.76
C GLY A 95 0.64 -1.62 5.63
N LEU A 96 -0.52 -1.50 4.97
CA LEU A 96 -1.07 -0.20 4.59
C LEU A 96 -1.72 0.54 5.76
N ASN A 97 -1.93 -0.12 6.90
CA ASN A 97 -2.42 0.52 8.12
C ASN A 97 -1.46 1.63 8.59
N ARG A 98 -0.15 1.38 8.55
CA ARG A 98 0.85 2.38 8.97
C ARG A 98 0.89 3.59 8.05
N LEU A 99 0.66 3.37 6.74
CA LEU A 99 0.50 4.45 5.79
C LEU A 99 -0.74 5.29 6.10
N GLY A 100 -1.85 4.66 6.48
CA GLY A 100 -3.05 5.37 6.95
C GLY A 100 -2.79 6.26 8.16
N VAL A 101 -2.02 5.78 9.14
CA VAL A 101 -1.59 6.59 10.30
C VAL A 101 -0.71 7.77 9.86
N ALA A 102 0.26 7.53 8.97
CA ALA A 102 1.16 8.57 8.49
C ALA A 102 0.44 9.68 7.71
N CYS A 103 -0.61 9.32 6.96
CA CYS A 103 -1.37 10.23 6.13
C CYS A 103 -2.64 10.79 6.80
N ALA A 104 -2.88 10.48 8.08
CA ALA A 104 -4.07 10.90 8.79
C ALA A 104 -4.23 12.44 8.77
N GLY A 105 -5.41 12.91 8.36
CA GLY A 105 -5.72 14.34 8.24
C GLY A 105 -5.41 14.95 6.86
N ILE A 106 -4.86 14.16 5.93
CA ILE A 106 -4.70 14.55 4.52
C ILE A 106 -5.95 14.10 3.75
N PRO A 107 -6.56 14.94 2.89
CA PRO A 107 -7.73 14.56 2.12
C PRO A 107 -7.53 13.24 1.34
N GLY A 108 -8.48 12.31 1.52
CA GLY A 108 -8.44 10.97 0.90
C GLY A 108 -7.93 9.84 1.80
N TRP A 109 -7.54 10.14 3.04
CA TRP A 109 -7.05 9.18 4.05
C TRP A 109 -7.94 9.10 5.29
#